data_AF-A0A0U1KUL2-F1
#
_entry.id   AF-A0A0U1KUL2-F1
#
_cell.length_a   1.000
_cell.length_b   1.000
_cell.length_c   1.000
_cell.angle_alpha   90.00
_cell.angle_beta   90.00
_cell.angle_gamma   90.00
#
_symmetry.space_group_name_H-M   'P 1'
#
loop_
_entity.id
_entity.type
_entity.pdbx_description
1 polymer ?
#
loop_
_entity_poly.entity_id
_entity_poly.type
_entity_poly.pdbx_seq_one_letter_code
_entity_poly.pdbx_strand_id
1 'polypeptide(L)'
;MSTAENTPMLRGGSFSHTEGFNTTANSFASHAEGSVTVAGINETDGSAAHAEGWATTASGSASHAEGSGTTTQGLAAHAEGESTAASGYWSHAEGYSSTANNTAAHAEGWFTTASGSATHAEGEETNASGQASHTEGYQTISIGNYSHAEGHGTEASGETSHAEGDTTTASGEASHAEGGNAIASGEASHAEGNTTTASGQASHAEGGSTTALATCSHAEGIDTTAGVDNENGLGAHAEGNTTNASGGYSHTEGGFTNALALGSHAEGIGTTALSAGSHAEGFGTTAGVDNDSGHGAHSEGLLTLASGTYSHAEGQSTTASGIRSHAEGGFTIADAPNSHAEGFNTNTLSFTGAHIMGQYGSAEAPYSWFLANGTGLDQLMGLGAKIIGVDSSADPPYTGLTNGYIDGTWFTGGADYAEMFETIDGQTIAPGYFVTLDGEKIRKAEPDEYILGVTSINYSVLANSGELRWKDKYLTDEWGRIQKEEVVIPAETDDAGNVLIPEHTEIRPVLNPDWNSTLTYIPRLRRTEWVPVGLLGQILVRHDGTCQVNGYCSVGNDGIATAALNGYRVLKRVNDTQILILFR
;
A
#
# COMPACT_ATOMS: atom_id res chain seq x y z
N MET A 1 81.42 -44.93 -24.93
CA MET A 1 80.52 -45.95 -25.50
C MET A 1 79.91 -46.68 -24.32
N SER A 2 78.71 -46.27 -23.89
CA SER A 2 78.02 -46.84 -22.72
C SER A 2 77.16 -48.02 -23.13
N THR A 3 77.22 -49.06 -22.31
CA THR A 3 76.41 -50.27 -22.30
C THR A 3 74.96 -49.95 -21.94
N ALA A 4 74.00 -50.35 -22.78
CA ALA A 4 72.59 -50.43 -22.40
C ALA A 4 72.36 -51.79 -21.72
N GLU A 5 72.08 -51.77 -20.42
CA GLU A 5 71.55 -52.93 -19.69
C GLU A 5 70.11 -53.18 -20.16
N ASN A 6 69.85 -54.41 -20.63
CA ASN A 6 68.52 -54.90 -20.97
C ASN A 6 67.82 -55.25 -19.64
N THR A 7 66.89 -54.43 -19.19
CA THR A 7 66.03 -54.74 -18.02
C THR A 7 65.02 -55.84 -18.38
N PRO A 8 64.63 -56.70 -17.42
CA PRO A 8 63.83 -57.89 -17.72
C PRO A 8 62.35 -57.56 -18.00
N MET A 9 61.80 -58.17 -19.05
CA MET A 9 60.36 -58.34 -19.23
C MET A 9 59.87 -59.48 -18.34
N LEU A 10 58.77 -59.28 -17.59
CA LEU A 10 58.24 -60.27 -16.64
C LEU A 10 56.85 -60.76 -17.08
N ARG A 11 56.73 -62.08 -17.31
CA ARG A 11 55.48 -62.77 -17.62
C ARG A 11 55.13 -63.74 -16.49
N GLY A 12 54.05 -63.44 -15.77
CA GLY A 12 53.55 -64.29 -14.68
C GLY A 12 52.30 -65.10 -15.06
N GLY A 13 51.44 -64.58 -15.93
CA GLY A 13 50.12 -65.14 -16.22
C GLY A 13 50.04 -66.05 -17.44
N SER A 14 49.03 -66.93 -17.48
CA SER A 14 48.73 -67.75 -18.66
C SER A 14 48.16 -66.89 -19.79
N PHE A 15 48.65 -67.08 -21.03
CA PHE A 15 48.29 -66.28 -22.21
C PHE A 15 48.62 -64.78 -22.11
N SER A 16 49.53 -64.38 -21.21
CA SER A 16 49.95 -62.98 -21.11
C SER A 16 51.01 -62.60 -22.16
N HIS A 17 51.02 -61.32 -22.54
CA HIS A 17 51.92 -60.76 -23.54
C HIS A 17 52.62 -59.50 -23.02
N THR A 18 53.89 -59.34 -23.36
CA THR A 18 54.69 -58.16 -22.97
C THR A 18 55.59 -57.74 -24.12
N GLU A 19 55.59 -56.45 -24.46
CA GLU A 19 56.49 -55.85 -25.46
C GLU A 19 57.08 -54.52 -24.95
N GLY A 20 58.35 -54.23 -25.28
CA GLY A 20 59.00 -52.98 -24.93
C GLY A 20 60.00 -53.08 -23.75
N PHE A 21 60.18 -51.98 -23.01
CA PHE A 21 61.20 -51.81 -21.97
C PHE A 21 60.59 -51.81 -20.56
N ASN A 22 61.05 -52.70 -19.69
CA ASN A 22 60.57 -52.79 -18.30
C ASN A 22 59.03 -52.96 -18.19
N THR A 23 58.47 -53.84 -19.03
CA THR A 23 57.04 -54.14 -19.09
C THR A 23 56.71 -55.44 -18.37
N THR A 24 55.57 -55.50 -17.69
CA THR A 24 55.15 -56.65 -16.87
C THR A 24 53.70 -57.03 -17.16
N ALA A 25 53.44 -58.32 -17.43
CA ALA A 25 52.09 -58.86 -17.57
C ALA A 25 51.89 -60.14 -16.72
N ASN A 26 51.21 -60.00 -15.58
CA ASN A 26 51.18 -61.03 -14.53
C ASN A 26 49.90 -61.89 -14.46
N SER A 27 48.82 -61.50 -15.15
CA SER A 27 47.51 -62.14 -15.02
C SER A 27 47.09 -62.90 -16.27
N PHE A 28 46.01 -63.69 -16.18
CA PHE A 28 45.48 -64.43 -17.32
C PHE A 28 45.12 -63.48 -18.47
N ALA A 29 45.63 -63.73 -19.68
CA ALA A 29 45.38 -62.95 -20.88
C ALA A 29 45.70 -61.43 -20.77
N SER A 30 46.57 -61.01 -19.84
CA SER A 30 46.95 -59.60 -19.73
C SER A 30 48.02 -59.20 -20.77
N HIS A 31 47.99 -57.95 -21.25
CA HIS A 31 48.91 -57.41 -22.25
C HIS A 31 49.56 -56.11 -21.75
N ALA A 32 50.89 -56.02 -21.79
CA ALA A 32 51.64 -54.81 -21.48
C ALA A 32 52.60 -54.42 -22.61
N GLU A 33 52.46 -53.23 -23.18
CA GLU A 33 53.34 -52.68 -24.22
C GLU A 33 53.99 -51.35 -23.79
N GLY A 34 55.15 -51.00 -24.33
CA GLY A 34 55.76 -49.66 -24.18
C GLY A 34 56.95 -49.60 -23.22
N SER A 35 56.94 -48.68 -22.26
CA SER A 35 58.05 -48.47 -21.32
C SER A 35 57.58 -48.26 -19.88
N VAL A 36 58.03 -49.10 -18.95
CA VAL A 36 57.62 -49.05 -17.53
C VAL A 36 56.11 -49.28 -17.38
N THR A 37 55.57 -50.29 -18.06
CA THR A 37 54.12 -50.59 -18.06
C THR A 37 53.79 -51.89 -17.31
N VAL A 38 52.63 -51.93 -16.65
CA VAL A 38 52.21 -53.09 -15.83
C VAL A 38 50.74 -53.45 -16.13
N ALA A 39 50.50 -54.67 -16.60
CA ALA A 39 49.16 -55.24 -16.80
C ALA A 39 48.92 -56.46 -15.88
N GLY A 40 48.07 -56.28 -14.89
CA GLY A 40 47.82 -57.22 -13.80
C GLY A 40 48.90 -57.15 -12.72
N ILE A 41 48.48 -57.07 -11.46
CA ILE A 41 49.39 -56.94 -10.30
C ILE A 41 49.81 -58.29 -9.72
N ASN A 42 49.03 -59.36 -9.96
CA ASN A 42 49.33 -60.73 -9.56
C ASN A 42 48.57 -61.73 -10.46
N GLU A 43 48.71 -63.03 -10.23
CA GLU A 43 48.03 -64.08 -11.02
C GLU A 43 46.50 -64.09 -10.89
N THR A 44 45.94 -63.48 -9.84
CA THR A 44 44.51 -63.53 -9.51
C THR A 44 43.74 -62.26 -9.83
N ASP A 45 44.44 -61.13 -9.99
CA ASP A 45 43.88 -59.79 -10.23
C ASP A 45 44.43 -59.20 -11.53
N GLY A 46 43.52 -58.70 -12.37
CA GLY A 46 43.86 -58.10 -13.66
C GLY A 46 43.73 -59.04 -14.87
N SER A 47 42.85 -60.04 -14.80
CA SER A 47 42.56 -60.91 -15.95
C SER A 47 42.10 -60.08 -17.14
N ALA A 48 42.73 -60.26 -18.31
CA ALA A 48 42.52 -59.47 -19.52
C ALA A 48 42.81 -57.96 -19.38
N ALA A 49 43.63 -57.55 -18.41
CA ALA A 49 44.10 -56.16 -18.31
C ALA A 49 45.02 -55.80 -19.48
N HIS A 50 44.92 -54.57 -19.99
CA HIS A 50 45.75 -54.03 -21.06
C HIS A 50 46.42 -52.73 -20.62
N ALA A 51 47.74 -52.64 -20.71
CA ALA A 51 48.49 -51.41 -20.42
C ALA A 51 49.46 -51.09 -21.56
N GLU A 52 49.40 -49.88 -22.12
CA GLU A 52 50.30 -49.44 -23.19
C GLU A 52 50.79 -48.00 -22.97
N GLY A 53 51.96 -47.66 -23.54
CA GLY A 53 52.56 -46.32 -23.43
C GLY A 53 53.76 -46.21 -22.48
N TRP A 54 53.85 -45.13 -21.69
CA TRP A 54 54.94 -44.85 -20.75
C TRP A 54 54.43 -44.77 -19.31
N ALA A 55 55.01 -45.53 -18.38
CA ALA A 55 54.64 -45.48 -16.96
C ALA A 55 53.15 -45.79 -16.67
N THR A 56 52.51 -46.66 -17.46
CA THR A 56 51.07 -46.99 -17.32
C THR A 56 50.84 -48.26 -16.51
N THR A 57 49.74 -48.33 -15.75
CA THR A 57 49.38 -49.50 -14.93
C THR A 57 47.91 -49.85 -15.07
N ALA A 58 47.59 -51.07 -15.48
CA ALA A 58 46.23 -51.62 -15.49
C ALA A 58 46.15 -52.82 -14.54
N SER A 59 45.52 -52.67 -13.38
CA SER A 59 45.42 -53.72 -12.35
C SER A 59 44.03 -54.36 -12.23
N GLY A 60 42.99 -53.71 -12.77
CA GLY A 60 41.62 -54.21 -12.77
C GLY A 60 41.40 -55.32 -13.80
N SER A 61 40.45 -56.23 -13.54
CA SER A 61 40.08 -57.23 -14.56
C SER A 61 39.44 -56.54 -15.76
N ALA A 62 39.85 -56.90 -16.98
CA ALA A 62 39.44 -56.27 -18.23
C ALA A 62 39.67 -54.74 -18.27
N SER A 63 40.56 -54.19 -17.44
CA SER A 63 40.85 -52.76 -17.44
C SER A 63 41.88 -52.40 -18.53
N HIS A 64 41.84 -51.17 -19.03
CA HIS A 64 42.74 -50.69 -20.08
C HIS A 64 43.35 -49.34 -19.67
N ALA A 65 44.68 -49.24 -19.67
CA ALA A 65 45.44 -48.00 -19.44
C ALA A 65 46.33 -47.69 -20.65
N GLU A 66 46.14 -46.54 -21.30
CA GLU A 66 46.95 -46.07 -22.44
C GLU A 66 47.58 -44.70 -22.13
N GLY A 67 48.73 -44.37 -22.75
CA GLY A 67 49.31 -43.03 -22.71
C GLY A 67 50.54 -42.88 -21.80
N SER A 68 50.57 -41.85 -20.96
CA SER A 68 51.74 -41.46 -20.15
C SER A 68 51.36 -41.29 -18.67
N GLY A 69 51.83 -42.17 -17.78
CA GLY A 69 51.56 -42.08 -16.34
C GLY A 69 50.12 -42.44 -15.95
N THR A 70 49.41 -43.20 -16.78
CA THR A 70 47.99 -43.53 -16.57
C THR A 70 47.80 -44.77 -15.68
N THR A 71 46.74 -44.79 -14.86
CA THR A 71 46.47 -45.89 -13.91
C THR A 71 45.01 -46.34 -13.94
N THR A 72 44.75 -47.63 -14.17
CA THR A 72 43.42 -48.24 -14.02
C THR A 72 43.39 -49.34 -12.97
N GLN A 73 42.38 -49.33 -12.11
CA GLN A 73 42.25 -50.29 -10.99
C GLN A 73 40.90 -51.00 -10.96
N GLY A 74 39.85 -50.40 -11.51
CA GLY A 74 38.51 -50.97 -11.49
C GLY A 74 38.28 -52.06 -12.54
N LEU A 75 37.34 -52.98 -12.27
CA LEU A 75 36.80 -53.93 -13.26
C LEU A 75 36.28 -53.17 -14.48
N ALA A 76 36.78 -53.53 -15.66
CA ALA A 76 36.42 -52.94 -16.95
C ALA A 76 36.53 -51.41 -16.99
N ALA A 77 37.48 -50.83 -16.23
CA ALA A 77 37.79 -49.41 -16.27
C ALA A 77 38.73 -49.07 -17.44
N HIS A 78 38.63 -47.85 -17.97
CA HIS A 78 39.47 -47.33 -19.04
C HIS A 78 40.13 -46.01 -18.61
N ALA A 79 41.43 -45.85 -18.85
CA ALA A 79 42.09 -44.55 -18.73
C ALA A 79 43.08 -44.32 -19.88
N GLU A 80 42.99 -43.17 -20.53
CA GLU A 80 43.87 -42.77 -21.63
C GLU A 80 44.36 -41.32 -21.47
N GLY A 81 45.49 -40.97 -22.10
CA GLY A 81 46.08 -39.63 -22.04
C GLY A 81 47.32 -39.49 -21.15
N GLU A 82 47.45 -38.39 -20.40
CA GLU A 82 48.60 -38.10 -19.53
C GLU A 82 48.19 -37.94 -18.07
N SER A 83 48.79 -38.70 -17.16
CA SER A 83 48.53 -38.67 -15.71
C SER A 83 47.06 -38.93 -15.32
N THR A 84 46.32 -39.71 -16.13
CA THR A 84 44.91 -40.03 -15.87
C THR A 84 44.73 -41.26 -14.98
N ALA A 85 43.63 -41.32 -14.23
CA ALA A 85 43.35 -42.43 -13.32
C ALA A 85 41.88 -42.87 -13.34
N ALA A 86 41.62 -44.17 -13.56
CA ALA A 86 40.27 -44.75 -13.50
C ALA A 86 40.23 -45.92 -12.48
N SER A 87 39.74 -45.66 -11.27
CA SER A 87 39.77 -46.62 -10.16
C SER A 87 38.43 -47.29 -9.84
N GLY A 88 37.32 -46.78 -10.38
CA GLY A 88 35.97 -47.31 -10.16
C GLY A 88 35.57 -48.44 -11.12
N TYR A 89 34.51 -49.19 -10.79
CA TYR A 89 33.96 -50.21 -11.69
C TYR A 89 33.33 -49.56 -12.93
N TRP A 90 33.72 -49.98 -14.14
CA TRP A 90 33.26 -49.37 -15.40
C TRP A 90 33.55 -47.87 -15.53
N SER A 91 34.55 -47.35 -14.80
CA SER A 91 34.92 -45.94 -14.87
C SER A 91 35.77 -45.63 -16.11
N HIS A 92 35.67 -44.42 -16.65
CA HIS A 92 36.44 -43.94 -17.79
C HIS A 92 37.14 -42.61 -17.46
N ALA A 93 38.44 -42.48 -17.75
CA ALA A 93 39.20 -41.24 -17.57
C ALA A 93 40.08 -40.90 -18.80
N GLU A 94 39.80 -39.80 -19.50
CA GLU A 94 40.54 -39.36 -20.70
C GLU A 94 41.11 -37.93 -20.53
N GLY A 95 42.27 -37.66 -21.13
CA GLY A 95 42.86 -36.31 -21.24
C GLY A 95 44.14 -36.08 -20.43
N TYR A 96 44.24 -34.97 -19.70
CA TYR A 96 45.41 -34.62 -18.88
C TYR A 96 45.02 -34.48 -17.40
N SER A 97 45.64 -35.25 -16.53
CA SER A 97 45.39 -35.27 -15.07
C SER A 97 43.93 -35.54 -14.67
N SER A 98 43.17 -36.24 -15.52
CA SER A 98 41.75 -36.59 -15.30
C SER A 98 41.60 -37.80 -14.38
N THR A 99 40.63 -37.77 -13.45
CA THR A 99 40.45 -38.83 -12.45
C THR A 99 38.99 -39.28 -12.35
N ALA A 100 38.72 -40.57 -12.57
CA ALA A 100 37.42 -41.21 -12.38
C ALA A 100 37.48 -42.29 -11.28
N ASN A 101 36.91 -42.03 -10.10
CA ASN A 101 37.16 -42.85 -8.90
C ASN A 101 36.06 -43.82 -8.49
N ASN A 102 34.88 -43.73 -9.09
CA ASN A 102 33.70 -44.46 -8.61
C ASN A 102 33.00 -45.25 -9.71
N THR A 103 32.02 -46.05 -9.32
CA THR A 103 31.28 -46.92 -10.24
C THR A 103 30.61 -46.11 -11.34
N ALA A 104 30.91 -46.44 -12.60
CA ALA A 104 30.44 -45.76 -13.80
C ALA A 104 30.76 -44.26 -13.87
N ALA A 105 31.79 -43.79 -13.16
CA ALA A 105 32.25 -42.41 -13.26
C ALA A 105 33.00 -42.16 -14.59
N HIS A 106 32.75 -41.02 -15.23
CA HIS A 106 33.39 -40.60 -16.47
C HIS A 106 34.05 -39.23 -16.29
N ALA A 107 35.36 -39.13 -16.55
CA ALA A 107 36.11 -37.86 -16.53
C ALA A 107 36.85 -37.66 -17.86
N GLU A 108 36.64 -36.54 -18.54
CA GLU A 108 37.31 -36.19 -19.80
C GLU A 108 37.89 -34.76 -19.71
N GLY A 109 39.07 -34.48 -20.30
CA GLY A 109 39.60 -33.11 -20.42
C GLY A 109 40.87 -32.81 -19.62
N TRP A 110 40.99 -31.60 -19.05
CA TRP A 110 42.19 -31.13 -18.35
C TRP A 110 41.91 -30.90 -16.86
N PHE A 111 42.54 -31.67 -15.96
CA PHE A 111 42.36 -31.58 -14.50
C PHE A 111 40.90 -31.85 -14.06
N THR A 112 40.22 -32.78 -14.72
CA THR A 112 38.82 -33.11 -14.40
C THR A 112 38.71 -34.25 -13.39
N THR A 113 37.72 -34.19 -12.50
CA THR A 113 37.49 -35.20 -11.46
C THR A 113 36.05 -35.66 -11.43
N ALA A 114 35.83 -36.96 -11.59
CA ALA A 114 34.54 -37.64 -11.43
C ALA A 114 34.63 -38.65 -10.28
N SER A 115 34.06 -38.33 -9.12
CA SER A 115 34.21 -39.10 -7.88
C SER A 115 32.90 -39.63 -7.28
N GLY A 116 31.75 -39.19 -7.78
CA GLY A 116 30.44 -39.75 -7.43
C GLY A 116 30.10 -40.99 -8.27
N SER A 117 29.13 -41.79 -7.81
CA SER A 117 28.65 -42.93 -8.61
C SER A 117 27.86 -42.43 -9.82
N ALA A 118 28.15 -42.96 -11.01
CA ALA A 118 27.51 -42.61 -12.28
C ALA A 118 27.62 -41.11 -12.66
N THR A 119 28.69 -40.44 -12.24
CA THR A 119 28.97 -39.04 -12.58
C THR A 119 29.65 -38.86 -13.92
N HIS A 120 29.50 -37.70 -14.54
CA HIS A 120 30.25 -37.30 -15.73
C HIS A 120 30.83 -35.89 -15.54
N ALA A 121 32.14 -35.74 -15.72
CA ALA A 121 32.87 -34.48 -15.65
C ALA A 121 33.69 -34.26 -16.93
N GLU A 122 33.46 -33.17 -17.65
CA GLU A 122 34.21 -32.82 -18.86
C GLU A 122 34.70 -31.36 -18.83
N GLY A 123 35.71 -31.02 -19.64
CA GLY A 123 36.24 -29.65 -19.74
C GLY A 123 37.59 -29.42 -19.04
N GLU A 124 37.76 -28.28 -18.36
CA GLU A 124 39.00 -27.87 -17.68
C GLU A 124 38.74 -27.51 -16.21
N GLU A 125 39.50 -28.09 -15.29
CA GLU A 125 39.38 -27.90 -13.84
C GLU A 125 37.97 -28.20 -13.29
N THR A 126 37.29 -29.22 -13.82
CA THR A 126 35.91 -29.58 -13.43
C THR A 126 35.85 -30.67 -12.36
N ASN A 127 34.83 -30.64 -11.49
CA ASN A 127 34.66 -31.62 -10.41
C ASN A 127 33.20 -32.06 -10.21
N ALA A 128 32.88 -33.29 -10.61
CA ALA A 128 31.61 -33.96 -10.33
C ALA A 128 31.78 -34.99 -9.18
N SER A 129 31.10 -34.79 -8.05
CA SER A 129 31.23 -35.66 -6.87
C SER A 129 29.91 -36.14 -6.26
N GLY A 130 28.78 -35.53 -6.61
CA GLY A 130 27.45 -36.00 -6.21
C GLY A 130 27.04 -37.27 -6.95
N GLN A 131 26.13 -38.06 -6.41
CA GLN A 131 25.63 -39.23 -7.14
C GLN A 131 24.92 -38.78 -8.42
N ALA A 132 25.28 -39.36 -9.57
CA ALA A 132 24.72 -39.04 -10.88
C ALA A 132 24.77 -37.54 -11.24
N SER A 133 25.75 -36.80 -10.72
CA SER A 133 25.96 -35.39 -11.10
C SER A 133 26.71 -35.26 -12.43
N HIS A 134 26.48 -34.13 -13.10
CA HIS A 134 27.12 -33.75 -14.36
C HIS A 134 27.84 -32.41 -14.22
N THR A 135 29.02 -32.29 -14.82
CA THR A 135 29.78 -31.04 -14.83
C THR A 135 30.49 -30.87 -16.18
N GLU A 136 30.35 -29.70 -16.80
CA GLU A 136 31.07 -29.32 -18.02
C GLU A 136 31.58 -27.87 -17.97
N GLY A 137 32.59 -27.52 -18.78
CA GLY A 137 33.11 -26.14 -18.89
C GLY A 137 34.48 -25.89 -18.24
N TYR A 138 34.68 -24.72 -17.63
CA TYR A 138 35.94 -24.30 -16.99
C TYR A 138 35.71 -23.94 -15.53
N GLN A 139 36.44 -24.56 -14.60
CA GLN A 139 36.31 -24.34 -13.15
C GLN A 139 34.89 -24.57 -12.60
N THR A 140 34.18 -25.56 -13.15
CA THR A 140 32.80 -25.88 -12.76
C THR A 140 32.75 -27.04 -11.76
N ILE A 141 31.78 -27.02 -10.84
CA ILE A 141 31.70 -27.96 -9.70
C ILE A 141 30.26 -28.45 -9.51
N SER A 142 30.04 -29.76 -9.50
CA SER A 142 28.75 -30.38 -9.15
C SER A 142 28.91 -31.38 -8.01
N ILE A 143 28.53 -30.98 -6.80
CA ILE A 143 28.65 -31.81 -5.58
C ILE A 143 27.32 -32.34 -5.05
N GLY A 144 26.19 -31.76 -5.47
CA GLY A 144 24.86 -32.25 -5.13
C GLY A 144 24.49 -33.55 -5.85
N ASN A 145 23.66 -34.40 -5.24
CA ASN A 145 23.13 -35.56 -5.95
C ASN A 145 22.24 -35.11 -7.11
N TYR A 146 22.40 -35.71 -8.28
CA TYR A 146 21.69 -35.36 -9.52
C TYR A 146 21.88 -33.89 -9.94
N SER A 147 22.92 -33.20 -9.46
CA SER A 147 23.16 -31.80 -9.81
C SER A 147 23.87 -31.66 -11.15
N HIS A 148 23.69 -30.52 -11.80
CA HIS A 148 24.30 -30.18 -13.07
C HIS A 148 24.98 -28.80 -12.97
N ALA A 149 26.21 -28.67 -13.45
CA ALA A 149 26.89 -27.38 -13.56
C ALA A 149 27.59 -27.23 -14.91
N GLU A 150 27.34 -26.13 -15.62
CA GLU A 150 27.97 -25.82 -16.90
C GLU A 150 28.45 -24.36 -16.98
N GLY A 151 29.43 -24.07 -17.84
CA GLY A 151 29.93 -22.70 -18.07
C GLY A 151 31.31 -22.40 -17.48
N HIS A 152 31.47 -21.25 -16.82
CA HIS A 152 32.74 -20.75 -16.26
C HIS A 152 32.58 -20.44 -14.76
N GLY A 153 33.28 -21.15 -13.89
CA GLY A 153 33.27 -20.88 -12.44
C GLY A 153 31.93 -21.16 -11.76
N THR A 154 31.12 -22.08 -12.28
CA THR A 154 29.77 -22.38 -11.75
C THR A 154 29.78 -23.51 -10.72
N GLU A 155 28.87 -23.45 -9.74
CA GLU A 155 28.77 -24.44 -8.65
C GLU A 155 27.33 -24.89 -8.41
N ALA A 156 27.05 -26.19 -8.56
CA ALA A 156 25.77 -26.83 -8.23
C ALA A 156 25.93 -27.81 -7.06
N SER A 157 25.61 -27.33 -5.85
CA SER A 157 25.82 -28.04 -4.58
C SER A 157 24.55 -28.58 -3.91
N GLY A 158 23.37 -28.11 -4.30
CA GLY A 158 22.10 -28.64 -3.84
C GLY A 158 21.70 -29.96 -4.53
N GLU A 159 20.90 -30.80 -3.87
CA GLU A 159 20.31 -31.98 -4.52
C GLU A 159 19.40 -31.54 -5.68
N THR A 160 19.54 -32.14 -6.86
CA THR A 160 18.82 -31.77 -8.11
C THR A 160 19.02 -30.31 -8.54
N SER A 161 20.07 -29.63 -8.06
CA SER A 161 20.35 -28.24 -8.43
C SER A 161 20.96 -28.12 -9.84
N HIS A 162 20.76 -26.96 -10.47
CA HIS A 162 21.35 -26.63 -11.77
C HIS A 162 22.01 -25.25 -11.72
N ALA A 163 23.27 -25.14 -12.16
CA ALA A 163 23.98 -23.87 -12.28
C ALA A 163 24.62 -23.72 -13.67
N GLU A 164 24.25 -22.69 -14.42
CA GLU A 164 24.80 -22.40 -15.75
C GLU A 164 25.27 -20.94 -15.88
N GLY A 165 26.22 -20.67 -16.78
CA GLY A 165 26.70 -19.32 -17.09
C GLY A 165 28.10 -18.98 -16.54
N ASP A 166 28.27 -17.77 -15.99
CA ASP A 166 29.54 -17.25 -15.48
C ASP A 166 29.44 -16.96 -13.98
N THR A 167 30.21 -17.65 -13.15
CA THR A 167 30.28 -17.48 -11.69
C THR A 167 28.93 -17.64 -10.97
N THR A 168 28.10 -18.58 -11.41
CA THR A 168 26.78 -18.86 -10.81
C THR A 168 26.86 -19.93 -9.71
N THR A 169 25.94 -19.89 -8.74
CA THR A 169 25.89 -20.85 -7.63
C THR A 169 24.46 -21.28 -7.33
N ALA A 170 24.18 -22.57 -7.46
CA ALA A 170 22.92 -23.21 -7.07
C ALA A 170 23.16 -24.15 -5.88
N SER A 171 22.84 -23.69 -4.66
CA SER A 171 23.12 -24.41 -3.41
C SER A 171 21.87 -24.90 -2.67
N GLY A 172 20.68 -24.44 -3.06
CA GLY A 172 19.41 -24.97 -2.55
C GLY A 172 19.02 -26.30 -3.20
N GLU A 173 18.25 -27.13 -2.49
CA GLU A 173 17.60 -28.31 -3.10
C GLU A 173 16.68 -27.86 -4.25
N ALA A 174 16.79 -28.51 -5.41
CA ALA A 174 16.05 -28.18 -6.63
C ALA A 174 16.20 -26.71 -7.09
N SER A 175 17.27 -26.03 -6.69
CA SER A 175 17.53 -24.64 -7.07
C SER A 175 18.11 -24.53 -8.48
N HIS A 176 17.88 -23.39 -9.14
CA HIS A 176 18.40 -23.08 -10.46
C HIS A 176 19.06 -21.69 -10.47
N ALA A 177 20.30 -21.60 -10.97
CA ALA A 177 21.01 -20.34 -11.15
C ALA A 177 21.57 -20.20 -12.58
N GLU A 178 21.17 -19.17 -13.31
CA GLU A 178 21.62 -18.92 -14.69
C GLU A 178 22.07 -17.46 -14.90
N GLY A 179 23.00 -17.24 -15.83
CA GLY A 179 23.50 -15.91 -16.19
C GLY A 179 24.89 -15.57 -15.64
N GLY A 180 25.05 -14.47 -14.91
CA GLY A 180 26.33 -13.97 -14.43
C GLY A 180 26.30 -13.57 -12.96
N ASN A 181 27.11 -14.17 -12.10
CA ASN A 181 27.09 -13.95 -10.64
C ASN A 181 25.70 -14.20 -10.00
N ALA A 182 24.90 -15.10 -10.57
CA ALA A 182 23.58 -15.47 -10.04
C ALA A 182 23.71 -16.49 -8.90
N ILE A 183 22.97 -16.31 -7.80
CA ILE A 183 23.01 -17.17 -6.62
C ILE A 183 21.60 -17.64 -6.25
N ALA A 184 21.33 -18.94 -6.38
CA ALA A 184 20.12 -19.57 -5.91
C ALA A 184 20.43 -20.47 -4.69
N SER A 185 20.05 -20.03 -3.48
CA SER A 185 20.37 -20.73 -2.23
C SER A 185 19.17 -21.24 -1.45
N GLY A 186 17.95 -20.83 -1.81
CA GLY A 186 16.72 -21.35 -1.25
C GLY A 186 16.29 -22.69 -1.88
N GLU A 187 15.56 -23.50 -1.13
CA GLU A 187 14.88 -24.69 -1.69
C GLU A 187 13.93 -24.27 -2.81
N ALA A 188 14.04 -24.91 -3.98
CA ALA A 188 13.31 -24.61 -5.20
C ALA A 188 13.40 -23.14 -5.64
N SER A 189 14.47 -22.43 -5.30
CA SER A 189 14.67 -21.04 -5.72
C SER A 189 15.24 -20.95 -7.13
N HIS A 190 14.98 -19.83 -7.80
CA HIS A 190 15.47 -19.55 -9.15
C HIS A 190 16.11 -18.16 -9.19
N ALA A 191 17.35 -18.07 -9.67
CA ALA A 191 18.05 -16.81 -9.89
C ALA A 191 18.55 -16.73 -11.34
N GLU A 192 18.09 -15.76 -12.10
CA GLU A 192 18.49 -15.55 -13.50
C GLU A 192 18.97 -14.11 -13.73
N GLY A 193 19.91 -13.89 -14.65
CA GLY A 193 20.40 -12.54 -14.99
C GLY A 193 21.78 -12.21 -14.43
N ASN A 194 22.04 -10.93 -14.10
CA ASN A 194 23.36 -10.46 -13.66
C ASN A 194 23.33 -9.99 -12.20
N THR A 195 24.15 -10.59 -11.34
CA THR A 195 24.24 -10.26 -9.92
C THR A 195 22.88 -10.43 -9.22
N THR A 196 22.18 -11.53 -9.50
CA THR A 196 20.88 -11.83 -8.91
C THR A 196 21.01 -12.83 -7.76
N THR A 197 20.13 -12.74 -6.76
CA THR A 197 20.18 -13.62 -5.58
C THR A 197 18.78 -14.05 -5.15
N ALA A 198 18.50 -15.35 -5.16
CA ALA A 198 17.26 -15.95 -4.69
C ALA A 198 17.54 -16.89 -3.51
N SER A 199 17.34 -16.39 -2.27
CA SER A 199 17.69 -17.07 -1.03
C SER A 199 16.49 -17.64 -0.25
N GLY A 200 15.29 -17.15 -0.54
CA GLY A 200 14.06 -17.68 0.08
C GLY A 200 13.61 -19.00 -0.55
N GLN A 201 12.88 -19.82 0.22
CA GLN A 201 12.24 -21.02 -0.34
C GLN A 201 11.24 -20.62 -1.45
N ALA A 202 11.31 -21.28 -2.62
CA ALA A 202 10.51 -20.98 -3.80
C ALA A 202 10.56 -19.50 -4.21
N SER A 203 11.68 -18.81 -3.94
CA SER A 203 11.89 -17.42 -4.36
C SER A 203 12.39 -17.34 -5.80
N HIS A 204 12.13 -16.21 -6.45
CA HIS A 204 12.58 -15.94 -7.81
C HIS A 204 13.25 -14.56 -7.89
N ALA A 205 14.43 -14.48 -8.50
CA ALA A 205 15.12 -13.22 -8.77
C ALA A 205 15.58 -13.16 -10.22
N GLU A 206 15.11 -12.18 -10.98
CA GLU A 206 15.49 -11.97 -12.39
C GLU A 206 15.98 -10.53 -12.66
N GLY A 207 16.77 -10.33 -13.72
CA GLY A 207 17.23 -8.99 -14.14
C GLY A 207 18.67 -8.64 -13.74
N GLY A 208 18.88 -7.47 -13.13
CA GLY A 208 20.20 -6.95 -12.78
C GLY A 208 20.27 -6.46 -11.33
N SER A 209 21.21 -6.96 -10.53
CA SER A 209 21.34 -6.59 -9.11
C SER A 209 20.05 -6.82 -8.30
N THR A 210 19.29 -7.87 -8.59
CA THR A 210 18.00 -8.14 -7.92
C THR A 210 18.16 -9.17 -6.80
N THR A 211 17.38 -9.05 -5.73
CA THR A 211 17.48 -9.93 -4.55
C THR A 211 16.11 -10.32 -4.02
N ALA A 212 15.83 -11.63 -3.98
CA ALA A 212 14.63 -12.22 -3.37
C ALA A 212 15.02 -13.04 -2.12
N LEU A 213 14.71 -12.50 -0.93
CA LEU A 213 15.22 -13.02 0.35
C LEU A 213 14.25 -13.93 1.10
N ALA A 214 12.94 -13.74 0.90
CA ALA A 214 11.91 -14.40 1.69
C ALA A 214 11.22 -15.55 0.93
N THR A 215 10.55 -16.42 1.67
CA THR A 215 9.73 -17.49 1.08
C THR A 215 8.72 -16.92 0.08
N CYS A 216 8.64 -17.53 -1.11
CA CYS A 216 7.78 -17.13 -2.21
C CYS A 216 7.95 -15.65 -2.64
N SER A 217 9.07 -15.01 -2.33
CA SER A 217 9.35 -13.64 -2.78
C SER A 217 9.78 -13.61 -4.25
N HIS A 218 9.47 -12.52 -4.93
CA HIS A 218 9.81 -12.31 -6.33
C HIS A 218 10.44 -10.94 -6.54
N ALA A 219 11.63 -10.87 -7.12
CA ALA A 219 12.32 -9.63 -7.45
C ALA A 219 12.71 -9.59 -8.93
N GLU A 220 12.26 -8.58 -9.66
CA GLU A 220 12.59 -8.37 -11.08
C GLU A 220 13.03 -6.92 -11.35
N GLY A 221 13.73 -6.69 -12.46
CA GLY A 221 14.17 -5.35 -12.88
C GLY A 221 15.64 -5.04 -12.58
N ILE A 222 15.94 -3.83 -12.08
CA ILE A 222 17.30 -3.37 -11.78
C ILE A 222 17.39 -2.81 -10.36
N ASP A 223 18.34 -3.31 -9.57
CA ASP A 223 18.57 -2.91 -8.18
C ASP A 223 17.31 -3.07 -7.30
N THR A 224 16.59 -4.19 -7.44
CA THR A 224 15.34 -4.46 -6.70
C THR A 224 15.54 -5.45 -5.56
N THR A 225 14.77 -5.30 -4.49
CA THR A 225 14.81 -6.21 -3.33
C THR A 225 13.40 -6.59 -2.90
N ALA A 226 13.13 -7.89 -2.83
CA ALA A 226 11.89 -8.45 -2.32
C ALA A 226 12.13 -9.30 -1.08
N GLY A 227 11.42 -8.97 -0.01
CA GLY A 227 11.48 -9.58 1.30
C GLY A 227 12.65 -9.10 2.15
N VAL A 228 12.67 -9.61 3.39
CA VAL A 228 13.81 -9.56 4.32
C VAL A 228 14.06 -10.98 4.80
N ASP A 229 15.24 -11.23 5.38
CA ASP A 229 15.62 -12.53 5.94
C ASP A 229 14.78 -12.89 7.20
N ASN A 230 13.47 -13.16 7.02
CA ASN A 230 12.56 -13.77 8.01
C ASN A 230 11.15 -14.02 7.43
N GLU A 231 10.27 -14.70 8.19
CA GLU A 231 8.83 -14.86 7.86
C GLU A 231 8.09 -13.53 7.61
N ASN A 232 8.67 -12.40 8.04
CA ASN A 232 8.11 -11.07 7.85
C ASN A 232 8.13 -10.58 6.40
N GLY A 233 8.80 -11.25 5.46
CA GLY A 233 8.85 -10.90 4.03
C GLY A 233 8.07 -11.87 3.11
N LEU A 234 7.31 -12.81 3.66
CA LEU A 234 6.60 -13.85 2.90
C LEU A 234 5.81 -13.26 1.73
N GLY A 235 6.06 -13.74 0.52
CA GLY A 235 5.30 -13.35 -0.68
C GLY A 235 5.48 -11.88 -1.11
N ALA A 236 6.55 -11.22 -0.68
CA ALA A 236 6.88 -9.88 -1.17
C ALA A 236 7.22 -9.88 -2.67
N HIS A 237 6.82 -8.83 -3.38
CA HIS A 237 7.08 -8.66 -4.81
C HIS A 237 7.65 -7.27 -5.09
N ALA A 238 8.80 -7.21 -5.76
CA ALA A 238 9.44 -5.96 -6.17
C ALA A 238 9.81 -5.99 -7.65
N GLU A 239 9.33 -5.01 -8.41
CA GLU A 239 9.67 -4.82 -9.82
C GLU A 239 10.12 -3.37 -10.10
N GLY A 240 10.78 -3.14 -11.24
CA GLY A 240 11.18 -1.79 -11.68
C GLY A 240 12.65 -1.43 -11.46
N ASN A 241 12.93 -0.20 -11.03
CA ASN A 241 14.30 0.33 -10.86
C ASN A 241 14.51 0.90 -9.45
N THR A 242 15.43 0.30 -8.68
CA THR A 242 15.68 0.71 -7.29
C THR A 242 14.41 0.62 -6.43
N THR A 243 13.81 -0.55 -6.36
CA THR A 243 12.57 -0.78 -5.59
C THR A 243 12.78 -1.77 -4.45
N ASN A 244 12.04 -1.61 -3.35
CA ASN A 244 12.24 -2.39 -2.14
C ASN A 244 10.90 -2.76 -1.46
N ALA A 245 10.52 -4.02 -1.57
CA ALA A 245 9.33 -4.59 -0.93
C ALA A 245 9.76 -5.43 0.29
N SER A 246 9.89 -4.85 1.48
CA SER A 246 10.44 -5.54 2.65
C SER A 246 9.37 -6.19 3.56
N GLY A 247 8.11 -5.79 3.42
CA GLY A 247 7.00 -6.32 4.22
C GLY A 247 6.40 -7.60 3.64
N GLY A 248 5.75 -8.41 4.48
CA GLY A 248 5.05 -9.62 4.04
C GLY A 248 3.90 -9.23 3.11
N TYR A 249 3.77 -9.90 1.98
CA TYR A 249 2.81 -9.58 0.93
C TYR A 249 2.89 -8.11 0.45
N SER A 250 4.02 -7.44 0.65
CA SER A 250 4.22 -6.08 0.14
C SER A 250 4.50 -6.10 -1.36
N HIS A 251 4.13 -5.00 -2.02
CA HIS A 251 4.32 -4.81 -3.45
C HIS A 251 5.02 -3.48 -3.73
N THR A 252 6.03 -3.47 -4.59
CA THR A 252 6.62 -2.23 -5.11
C THR A 252 6.88 -2.30 -6.60
N GLU A 253 6.54 -1.23 -7.30
CA GLU A 253 6.83 -1.06 -8.73
C GLU A 253 7.30 0.37 -9.04
N GLY A 254 7.82 0.61 -10.24
CA GLY A 254 8.26 1.94 -10.68
C GLY A 254 9.73 2.24 -10.39
N GLY A 255 10.03 3.42 -9.82
CA GLY A 255 11.39 3.91 -9.62
C GLY A 255 11.63 4.50 -8.23
N PHE A 256 12.65 4.05 -7.50
CA PHE A 256 12.95 4.55 -6.14
C PHE A 256 11.77 4.36 -5.15
N THR A 257 11.03 3.26 -5.24
CA THR A 257 9.82 3.00 -4.43
C THR A 257 10.10 2.03 -3.28
N ASN A 258 9.38 2.19 -2.17
CA ASN A 258 9.58 1.41 -0.95
C ASN A 258 8.23 0.99 -0.33
N ALA A 259 8.01 -0.30 -0.08
CA ALA A 259 6.88 -0.81 0.66
C ALA A 259 7.40 -1.68 1.82
N LEU A 260 7.30 -1.15 3.05
CA LEU A 260 8.11 -1.64 4.17
C LEU A 260 7.35 -2.52 5.16
N ALA A 261 6.03 -2.54 5.08
CA ALA A 261 5.15 -3.18 6.07
C ALA A 261 4.21 -4.23 5.44
N LEU A 262 3.53 -4.99 6.30
CA LEU A 262 2.60 -6.05 5.88
C LEU A 262 1.54 -5.50 4.91
N GLY A 263 1.47 -6.08 3.70
CA GLY A 263 0.49 -5.70 2.67
C GLY A 263 0.58 -4.25 2.21
N SER A 264 1.73 -3.58 2.43
CA SER A 264 1.95 -2.23 1.91
C SER A 264 2.22 -2.23 0.41
N HIS A 265 1.83 -1.16 -0.28
CA HIS A 265 1.96 -1.01 -1.73
C HIS A 265 2.56 0.34 -2.09
N ALA A 266 3.60 0.38 -2.93
CA ALA A 266 4.15 1.63 -3.45
C ALA A 266 4.45 1.57 -4.95
N GLU A 267 3.87 2.49 -5.73
CA GLU A 267 4.12 2.66 -7.16
C GLU A 267 4.49 4.10 -7.54
N GLY A 268 5.06 4.30 -8.73
CA GLY A 268 5.44 5.62 -9.23
C GLY A 268 6.93 5.94 -9.07
N ILE A 269 7.27 7.17 -8.67
CA ILE A 269 8.66 7.63 -8.52
C ILE A 269 8.90 8.21 -7.14
N GLY A 270 9.82 7.62 -6.37
CA GLY A 270 10.20 8.13 -5.05
C GLY A 270 9.08 8.00 -4.01
N THR A 271 8.18 7.03 -4.17
CA THR A 271 7.05 6.81 -3.26
C THR A 271 7.42 5.86 -2.13
N THR A 272 6.73 5.95 -1.00
CA THR A 272 7.04 5.15 0.19
C THR A 272 5.78 4.82 0.98
N ALA A 273 5.51 3.52 1.18
CA ALA A 273 4.47 2.99 2.04
C ALA A 273 5.10 2.35 3.28
N LEU A 274 4.87 2.94 4.46
CA LEU A 274 5.58 2.63 5.71
C LEU A 274 4.79 1.77 6.69
N SER A 275 3.47 1.74 6.57
CA SER A 275 2.55 1.15 7.56
C SER A 275 1.77 -0.02 6.95
N ALA A 276 1.26 -0.92 7.79
CA ALA A 276 0.50 -2.07 7.29
C ALA A 276 -0.75 -1.64 6.49
N GLY A 277 -0.90 -2.22 5.31
CA GLY A 277 -1.95 -1.89 4.34
C GLY A 277 -1.90 -0.46 3.77
N SER A 278 -0.81 0.30 3.98
CA SER A 278 -0.67 1.64 3.40
C SER A 278 -0.36 1.56 1.90
N HIS A 279 -0.81 2.56 1.15
CA HIS A 279 -0.64 2.63 -0.31
C HIS A 279 -0.16 4.02 -0.72
N ALA A 280 0.97 4.10 -1.42
CA ALA A 280 1.57 5.34 -1.92
C ALA A 280 1.79 5.30 -3.44
N GLU A 281 1.22 6.25 -4.16
CA GLU A 281 1.34 6.35 -5.62
C GLU A 281 1.68 7.78 -6.09
N GLY A 282 2.26 7.93 -7.29
CA GLY A 282 2.60 9.23 -7.87
C GLY A 282 4.08 9.60 -7.78
N PHE A 283 4.40 10.85 -7.40
CA PHE A 283 5.78 11.36 -7.31
C PHE A 283 6.10 11.90 -5.92
N GLY A 284 7.04 11.26 -5.23
CA GLY A 284 7.52 11.69 -3.92
C GLY A 284 6.45 11.65 -2.82
N THR A 285 5.50 10.71 -2.91
CA THR A 285 4.40 10.56 -1.95
C THR A 285 4.77 9.60 -0.82
N THR A 286 4.23 9.83 0.38
CA THR A 286 4.43 8.94 1.52
C THR A 286 3.11 8.59 2.17
N ALA A 287 2.87 7.30 2.39
CA ALA A 287 1.74 6.76 3.12
C ALA A 287 2.22 6.00 4.37
N GLY A 288 1.63 6.31 5.52
CA GLY A 288 2.02 5.77 6.82
C GLY A 288 3.19 6.50 7.48
N VAL A 289 3.56 6.05 8.68
CA VAL A 289 4.69 6.57 9.47
C VAL A 289 5.48 5.46 10.16
N ASP A 290 4.80 4.43 10.67
CA ASP A 290 5.41 3.23 11.26
C ASP A 290 4.41 2.07 11.33
N ASN A 291 4.80 0.95 11.96
CA ASN A 291 3.95 -0.24 12.07
C ASN A 291 2.85 -0.12 13.15
N ASP A 292 2.87 0.93 13.99
CA ASP A 292 1.92 1.10 15.10
C ASP A 292 0.87 2.19 14.79
N SER A 293 1.15 3.06 13.83
CA SER A 293 0.31 4.19 13.43
C SER A 293 0.36 4.42 11.91
N GLY A 294 -0.70 4.97 11.31
CA GLY A 294 -0.75 5.17 9.86
C GLY A 294 -1.25 3.97 9.06
N HIS A 295 -1.81 2.96 9.73
CA HIS A 295 -2.45 1.80 9.10
C HIS A 295 -3.48 2.20 8.04
N GLY A 296 -3.42 1.59 6.86
CA GLY A 296 -4.37 1.88 5.78
C GLY A 296 -4.36 3.33 5.28
N ALA A 297 -3.28 4.08 5.49
CA ALA A 297 -3.13 5.41 4.90
C ALA A 297 -2.96 5.30 3.38
N HIS A 298 -3.54 6.26 2.66
CA HIS A 298 -3.46 6.35 1.20
C HIS A 298 -2.88 7.71 0.79
N SER A 299 -1.86 7.74 -0.07
CA SER A 299 -1.23 8.98 -0.52
C SER A 299 -0.99 8.95 -2.03
N GLU A 300 -1.59 9.89 -2.76
CA GLU A 300 -1.48 10.00 -4.23
C GLU A 300 -1.11 11.42 -4.70
N GLY A 301 -0.55 11.54 -5.90
CA GLY A 301 -0.23 12.84 -6.52
C GLY A 301 1.25 13.24 -6.44
N LEU A 302 1.53 14.49 -6.03
CA LEU A 302 2.87 15.09 -6.02
C LEU A 302 3.23 15.61 -4.63
N LEU A 303 4.25 15.02 -3.99
CA LEU A 303 4.75 15.43 -2.67
C LEU A 303 3.68 15.42 -1.58
N THR A 304 2.76 14.45 -1.61
CA THR A 304 1.68 14.31 -0.63
C THR A 304 2.08 13.36 0.51
N LEU A 305 1.53 13.62 1.70
CA LEU A 305 1.81 12.84 2.91
C LEU A 305 0.51 12.44 3.60
N ALA A 306 0.23 11.14 3.66
CA ALA A 306 -0.84 10.58 4.48
C ALA A 306 -0.23 9.79 5.64
N SER A 307 -0.14 10.38 6.84
CA SER A 307 0.49 9.74 8.00
C SER A 307 -0.50 9.25 9.05
N GLY A 308 -1.75 9.71 9.01
CA GLY A 308 -2.78 9.28 9.96
C GLY A 308 -3.31 7.88 9.65
N THR A 309 -3.71 7.12 10.66
CA THR A 309 -4.41 5.85 10.47
C THR A 309 -5.70 6.08 9.68
N TYR A 310 -5.87 5.37 8.55
CA TYR A 310 -6.95 5.55 7.57
C TYR A 310 -7.05 6.98 7.00
N SER A 311 -5.93 7.71 6.97
CA SER A 311 -5.89 9.03 6.34
C SER A 311 -5.75 8.93 4.83
N HIS A 312 -6.19 9.97 4.13
CA HIS A 312 -6.05 10.08 2.68
C HIS A 312 -5.52 11.46 2.30
N ALA A 313 -4.43 11.50 1.52
CA ALA A 313 -3.86 12.73 0.98
C ALA A 313 -3.71 12.65 -0.55
N GLU A 314 -4.29 13.60 -1.27
CA GLU A 314 -4.23 13.67 -2.73
C GLU A 314 -3.88 15.08 -3.23
N GLY A 315 -3.44 15.19 -4.50
CA GLY A 315 -3.11 16.46 -5.15
C GLY A 315 -1.64 16.83 -5.07
N GLN A 316 -1.32 18.08 -4.69
CA GLN A 316 0.05 18.61 -4.64
C GLN A 316 0.39 19.17 -3.26
N SER A 317 1.43 18.64 -2.63
CA SER A 317 1.96 19.13 -1.34
C SER A 317 0.90 19.19 -0.24
N THR A 318 0.00 18.20 -0.21
CA THR A 318 -1.05 18.07 0.80
C THR A 318 -0.58 17.15 1.93
N THR A 319 -1.16 17.32 3.12
CA THR A 319 -0.82 16.50 4.29
C THR A 319 -2.07 16.11 5.07
N ALA A 320 -2.32 14.80 5.17
CA ALA A 320 -3.35 14.21 6.01
C ALA A 320 -2.68 13.44 7.17
N SER A 321 -2.50 14.09 8.32
CA SER A 321 -1.80 13.49 9.46
C SER A 321 -2.72 13.09 10.62
N GLY A 322 -3.98 13.52 10.58
CA GLY A 322 -5.01 13.08 11.52
C GLY A 322 -5.54 11.68 11.23
N ILE A 323 -5.96 10.96 12.27
CA ILE A 323 -6.66 9.68 12.11
C ILE A 323 -7.97 9.92 11.33
N ARG A 324 -8.22 9.14 10.28
CA ARG A 324 -9.39 9.29 9.39
C ARG A 324 -9.49 10.70 8.77
N SER A 325 -8.37 11.40 8.61
CA SER A 325 -8.37 12.75 7.99
C SER A 325 -8.25 12.68 6.47
N HIS A 326 -8.69 13.75 5.80
CA HIS A 326 -8.65 13.87 4.35
C HIS A 326 -8.06 15.23 3.93
N ALA A 327 -7.02 15.22 3.10
CA ALA A 327 -6.44 16.44 2.53
C ALA A 327 -6.36 16.34 1.00
N GLU A 328 -7.03 17.26 0.30
CA GLU A 328 -7.06 17.29 -1.16
C GLU A 328 -6.73 18.69 -1.71
N GLY A 329 -6.27 18.77 -2.97
CA GLY A 329 -5.94 20.01 -3.65
C GLY A 329 -4.46 20.39 -3.58
N GLY A 330 -4.14 21.62 -3.17
CA GLY A 330 -2.79 22.16 -3.18
C GLY A 330 -2.40 22.83 -1.87
N PHE A 331 -1.31 22.39 -1.24
CA PHE A 331 -0.84 22.94 0.05
C PHE A 331 -1.91 22.90 1.16
N THR A 332 -2.72 21.84 1.20
CA THR A 332 -3.78 21.66 2.21
C THR A 332 -3.31 20.76 3.35
N ILE A 333 -3.78 21.02 4.56
CA ILE A 333 -3.35 20.32 5.78
C ILE A 333 -4.58 19.89 6.60
N ALA A 334 -4.75 18.58 6.73
CA ALA A 334 -5.75 17.91 7.57
C ALA A 334 -5.06 17.13 8.70
N ASP A 335 -4.77 17.81 9.80
CA ASP A 335 -3.85 17.41 10.86
C ASP A 335 -4.51 17.00 12.19
N ALA A 336 -5.80 16.71 12.17
CA ALA A 336 -6.54 16.25 13.35
C ALA A 336 -7.51 15.11 13.05
N PRO A 337 -7.93 14.34 14.07
CA PRO A 337 -8.84 13.23 13.85
C PRO A 337 -10.13 13.68 13.16
N ASN A 338 -10.54 12.94 12.13
CA ASN A 338 -11.72 13.20 11.31
C ASN A 338 -11.73 14.57 10.60
N SER A 339 -10.59 15.27 10.51
CA SER A 339 -10.53 16.58 9.86
C SER A 339 -10.46 16.47 8.34
N HIS A 340 -10.92 17.50 7.63
CA HIS A 340 -10.98 17.53 6.17
C HIS A 340 -10.51 18.91 5.67
N ALA A 341 -9.49 18.95 4.82
CA ALA A 341 -9.00 20.17 4.16
C ALA A 341 -9.01 20.01 2.64
N GLU A 342 -9.74 20.89 1.95
CA GLU A 342 -9.82 20.93 0.48
C GLU A 342 -9.37 22.31 -0.05
N GLY A 343 -8.88 22.34 -1.28
CA GLY A 343 -8.69 23.58 -2.05
C GLY A 343 -7.22 24.00 -2.14
N PHE A 344 -6.92 25.27 -1.85
CA PHE A 344 -5.56 25.81 -1.98
C PHE A 344 -5.10 26.56 -0.74
N ASN A 345 -4.03 26.11 -0.06
CA ASN A 345 -3.56 26.70 1.19
C ASN A 345 -4.64 26.77 2.28
N THR A 346 -5.30 25.65 2.55
CA THR A 346 -6.28 25.51 3.65
C THR A 346 -5.73 24.60 4.76
N ASN A 347 -6.07 24.89 6.02
CA ASN A 347 -5.51 24.16 7.16
C ASN A 347 -6.57 23.93 8.26
N THR A 348 -6.66 22.71 8.78
CA THR A 348 -7.56 22.38 9.90
C THR A 348 -7.05 22.82 11.28
N LEU A 349 -5.80 23.27 11.40
CA LEU A 349 -5.15 23.76 12.62
C LEU A 349 -5.37 22.84 13.84
N SER A 350 -5.23 21.54 13.60
CA SER A 350 -5.39 20.49 14.59
C SER A 350 -6.79 20.45 15.24
N PHE A 351 -7.81 21.05 14.62
CA PHE A 351 -9.18 20.96 15.08
C PHE A 351 -9.85 19.66 14.63
N THR A 352 -10.14 18.78 15.59
CA THR A 352 -10.86 17.53 15.38
C THR A 352 -12.19 17.76 14.66
N GLY A 353 -12.44 17.00 13.59
CA GLY A 353 -13.69 17.08 12.83
C GLY A 353 -13.93 18.41 12.10
N ALA A 354 -12.94 19.30 12.02
CA ALA A 354 -13.07 20.52 11.24
C ALA A 354 -13.06 20.19 9.74
N HIS A 355 -13.92 20.87 9.00
CA HIS A 355 -13.95 20.80 7.54
C HIS A 355 -13.75 22.20 6.96
N ILE A 356 -12.76 22.37 6.10
CA ILE A 356 -12.44 23.64 5.45
C ILE A 356 -12.22 23.44 3.96
N MET A 357 -12.80 24.32 3.15
CA MET A 357 -12.62 24.35 1.70
C MET A 357 -12.40 25.78 1.19
N GLY A 358 -11.81 25.93 0.00
CA GLY A 358 -11.62 27.23 -0.65
C GLY A 358 -10.15 27.58 -0.81
N GLN A 359 -9.76 28.82 -0.52
CA GLN A 359 -8.36 29.24 -0.61
C GLN A 359 -7.91 30.09 0.58
N TYR A 360 -6.65 29.89 1.00
CA TYR A 360 -5.96 30.69 2.00
C TYR A 360 -6.78 30.89 3.28
N GLY A 361 -7.02 29.82 4.03
CA GLY A 361 -7.81 29.90 5.26
C GLY A 361 -7.48 28.82 6.26
N SER A 362 -7.85 29.08 7.50
CA SER A 362 -7.65 28.16 8.61
C SER A 362 -8.95 27.93 9.35
N ALA A 363 -9.15 26.70 9.81
CA ALA A 363 -10.23 26.39 10.74
C ALA A 363 -10.00 27.09 12.09
N GLU A 364 -11.09 27.37 12.80
CA GLU A 364 -11.05 28.11 14.07
C GLU A 364 -11.72 27.35 15.24
N ALA A 365 -12.31 26.19 14.97
CA ALA A 365 -13.02 25.39 15.97
C ALA A 365 -13.17 23.92 15.52
N PRO A 366 -13.26 22.97 16.47
CA PRO A 366 -13.56 21.56 16.16
C PRO A 366 -15.01 21.38 15.69
N TYR A 367 -15.26 20.27 14.98
CA TYR A 367 -16.59 19.86 14.50
C TYR A 367 -17.40 21.00 13.87
N SER A 368 -16.73 21.79 13.03
CA SER A 368 -17.24 23.03 12.45
C SER A 368 -16.89 23.11 10.96
N TRP A 369 -17.63 23.95 10.23
CA TRP A 369 -17.52 24.05 8.77
C TRP A 369 -17.06 25.45 8.36
N PHE A 370 -16.06 25.53 7.48
CA PHE A 370 -15.38 26.77 7.12
C PHE A 370 -15.27 26.94 5.61
N LEU A 371 -15.61 28.13 5.10
CA LEU A 371 -15.41 28.52 3.72
C LEU A 371 -14.30 29.58 3.64
N ALA A 372 -13.12 29.16 3.21
CA ALA A 372 -11.94 30.00 3.06
C ALA A 372 -12.02 30.85 1.79
N ASN A 373 -11.70 32.13 1.91
CA ASN A 373 -11.72 33.09 0.80
C ASN A 373 -10.54 34.09 0.84
N GLY A 374 -9.48 33.76 1.57
CA GLY A 374 -8.29 34.59 1.62
C GLY A 374 -7.64 34.77 0.25
N THR A 375 -6.72 35.71 0.16
CA THR A 375 -6.06 36.08 -1.11
C THR A 375 -4.55 35.86 -1.09
N GLY A 376 -4.02 35.29 0.00
CA GLY A 376 -2.59 35.03 0.15
C GLY A 376 -2.27 34.42 1.51
N LEU A 377 -0.98 34.19 1.74
CA LEU A 377 -0.47 33.66 3.00
C LEU A 377 -0.49 34.71 4.13
N ASP A 378 -0.24 34.23 5.34
CA ASP A 378 -0.08 35.02 6.56
C ASP A 378 -1.29 35.94 6.81
N GLN A 379 -1.08 37.26 6.71
CA GLN A 379 -2.08 38.30 6.98
C GLN A 379 -3.19 38.38 5.92
N LEU A 380 -3.07 37.63 4.81
CA LEU A 380 -4.04 37.59 3.73
C LEU A 380 -4.92 36.34 3.76
N MET A 381 -4.77 35.49 4.79
CA MET A 381 -5.66 34.36 5.03
C MET A 381 -6.99 34.86 5.59
N GLY A 382 -8.09 34.17 5.27
CA GLY A 382 -9.42 34.60 5.71
C GLY A 382 -10.54 33.61 5.44
N LEU A 383 -11.64 33.83 6.15
CA LEU A 383 -12.88 33.08 6.03
C LEU A 383 -13.99 34.00 5.51
N GLY A 384 -14.72 33.53 4.50
CA GLY A 384 -15.90 34.23 3.98
C GLY A 384 -17.19 33.82 4.69
N ALA A 385 -17.22 32.58 5.20
CA ALA A 385 -18.32 32.08 6.02
C ALA A 385 -17.84 30.94 6.93
N LYS A 386 -18.53 30.75 8.05
CA LYS A 386 -18.32 29.61 8.94
C LYS A 386 -19.59 29.21 9.68
N ILE A 387 -19.73 27.93 9.98
CA ILE A 387 -20.77 27.38 10.85
C ILE A 387 -20.05 26.72 12.02
N ILE A 388 -20.17 27.31 13.20
CA ILE A 388 -19.49 26.82 14.40
C ILE A 388 -20.42 25.86 15.14
N GLY A 389 -20.00 24.60 15.31
CA GLY A 389 -20.75 23.58 16.02
C GLY A 389 -20.79 23.83 17.54
N VAL A 390 -19.62 24.05 18.13
CA VAL A 390 -19.44 24.41 19.54
C VAL A 390 -18.34 25.46 19.63
N ASP A 391 -18.73 26.71 19.90
CA ASP A 391 -17.74 27.76 20.17
C ASP A 391 -17.29 27.69 21.64
N SER A 392 -16.20 26.97 21.91
CA SER A 392 -15.56 26.97 23.23
C SER A 392 -14.64 28.18 23.45
N SER A 393 -14.42 28.99 22.40
CA SER A 393 -13.53 30.15 22.43
C SER A 393 -14.28 31.48 22.60
N ALA A 394 -15.59 31.50 22.37
CA ALA A 394 -16.42 32.69 22.54
C ALA A 394 -16.50 33.12 24.00
N ASP A 395 -16.35 34.43 24.22
CA ASP A 395 -16.61 35.07 25.50
C ASP A 395 -18.08 34.84 25.92
N PRO A 396 -18.35 34.60 27.21
CA PRO A 396 -19.70 34.62 27.75
C PRO A 396 -20.41 35.93 27.37
N PRO A 397 -21.69 35.89 26.94
CA PRO A 397 -22.65 34.79 27.03
C PRO A 397 -22.75 33.87 25.79
N TYR A 398 -21.81 33.95 24.83
CA TYR A 398 -21.95 33.28 23.53
C TYR A 398 -21.28 31.90 23.46
N THR A 399 -20.57 31.50 24.51
CA THR A 399 -19.92 30.19 24.64
C THR A 399 -20.96 29.07 24.45
N GLY A 400 -20.67 28.14 23.55
CA GLY A 400 -21.58 27.05 23.21
C GLY A 400 -22.75 27.43 22.28
N LEU A 401 -22.76 28.64 21.71
CA LEU A 401 -23.52 28.99 20.50
C LEU A 401 -23.27 27.99 19.35
N THR A 402 -24.29 27.47 18.66
CA THR A 402 -24.13 27.01 17.28
C THR A 402 -24.56 28.15 16.37
N ASN A 403 -23.62 28.79 15.69
CA ASN A 403 -23.85 30.02 14.96
C ASN A 403 -23.29 29.93 13.54
N GLY A 404 -24.05 30.46 12.59
CA GLY A 404 -23.56 30.74 11.24
C GLY A 404 -23.08 32.18 11.14
N TYR A 405 -21.92 32.37 10.53
CA TYR A 405 -21.30 33.66 10.30
C TYR A 405 -21.04 33.82 8.80
N ILE A 406 -21.24 35.03 8.29
CA ILE A 406 -20.89 35.42 6.94
C ILE A 406 -20.19 36.78 6.98
N ASP A 407 -19.03 36.88 6.34
CA ASP A 407 -18.33 38.14 6.12
C ASP A 407 -18.72 38.68 4.74
N GLY A 408 -19.93 39.24 4.67
CA GLY A 408 -20.52 39.69 3.42
C GLY A 408 -22.04 39.89 3.51
N THR A 409 -22.72 39.72 2.37
CA THR A 409 -24.17 39.85 2.28
C THR A 409 -24.80 38.57 1.75
N TRP A 410 -25.98 38.24 2.26
CA TRP A 410 -26.78 37.12 1.77
C TRP A 410 -27.93 37.65 0.90
N PHE A 411 -27.91 37.36 -0.39
CA PHE A 411 -28.95 37.78 -1.32
C PHE A 411 -30.13 36.79 -1.28
N THR A 412 -31.28 37.25 -0.79
CA THR A 412 -32.52 36.45 -0.72
C THR A 412 -33.49 36.86 -1.82
N GLY A 413 -34.38 35.95 -2.23
CA GLY A 413 -35.46 36.25 -3.19
C GLY A 413 -36.70 36.90 -2.56
N GLY A 414 -36.87 36.75 -1.24
CA GLY A 414 -37.96 37.36 -0.48
C GLY A 414 -37.72 38.85 -0.17
N ALA A 415 -38.71 39.52 0.40
CA ALA A 415 -38.62 40.95 0.73
C ALA A 415 -39.03 41.31 2.17
N ASP A 416 -39.36 40.31 2.99
CA ASP A 416 -39.79 40.50 4.38
C ASP A 416 -39.09 39.59 5.39
N TYR A 417 -38.98 40.08 6.62
CA TYR A 417 -38.64 39.29 7.79
C TYR A 417 -39.95 38.74 8.37
N ALA A 418 -40.03 37.42 8.50
CA ALA A 418 -41.21 36.74 9.02
C ALA A 418 -40.88 35.86 10.23
N GLU A 419 -41.86 35.72 11.12
CA GLU A 419 -41.85 34.77 12.22
C GLU A 419 -43.04 33.84 12.15
N MET A 420 -42.86 32.60 12.60
CA MET A 420 -43.95 31.63 12.68
C MET A 420 -44.77 31.83 13.96
N PHE A 421 -46.09 31.91 13.81
CA PHE A 421 -47.06 32.01 14.92
C PHE A 421 -48.13 30.92 14.82
N GLU A 422 -48.65 30.50 15.97
CA GLU A 422 -49.73 29.53 16.06
C GLU A 422 -51.11 30.21 15.96
N THR A 423 -52.03 29.65 15.20
CA THR A 423 -53.40 30.17 15.01
C THR A 423 -54.32 29.76 16.15
N ILE A 424 -55.22 30.66 16.57
CA ILE A 424 -56.10 30.41 17.73
C ILE A 424 -57.07 29.23 17.54
N ASP A 425 -57.51 28.97 16.31
CA ASP A 425 -58.45 27.92 15.93
C ASP A 425 -57.78 26.66 15.37
N GLY A 426 -56.44 26.66 15.30
CA GLY A 426 -55.65 25.58 14.71
C GLY A 426 -55.75 25.47 13.18
N GLN A 427 -56.35 26.45 12.51
CA GLN A 427 -56.51 26.46 11.05
C GLN A 427 -55.56 27.46 10.40
N THR A 428 -55.03 27.09 9.23
CA THR A 428 -54.13 27.98 8.49
C THR A 428 -54.84 29.26 8.04
N ILE A 429 -54.15 30.40 8.13
CA ILE A 429 -54.58 31.67 7.56
C ILE A 429 -53.81 31.87 6.26
N ALA A 430 -54.53 31.95 5.14
CA ALA A 430 -53.91 32.13 3.82
C ALA A 430 -53.05 33.42 3.74
N PRO A 431 -52.08 33.52 2.82
CA PRO A 431 -51.25 34.71 2.70
C PRO A 431 -52.04 36.00 2.38
N GLY A 432 -51.50 37.12 2.87
CA GLY A 432 -51.95 38.48 2.62
C GLY A 432 -53.06 39.00 3.54
N TYR A 433 -53.35 38.33 4.66
CA TYR A 433 -54.25 38.85 5.69
C TYR A 433 -53.46 39.55 6.80
N PHE A 434 -53.97 40.68 7.27
CA PHE A 434 -53.50 41.28 8.52
C PHE A 434 -53.93 40.41 9.69
N VAL A 435 -53.01 40.23 10.64
CA VAL A 435 -53.24 39.44 11.84
C VAL A 435 -52.88 40.24 13.09
N THR A 436 -53.54 39.89 14.19
CA THR A 436 -53.26 40.42 15.52
C THR A 436 -53.06 39.27 16.51
N LEU A 437 -52.60 39.60 17.72
CA LEU A 437 -52.40 38.68 18.82
C LEU A 437 -53.66 38.57 19.70
N ASP A 438 -53.99 37.34 20.07
CA ASP A 438 -54.86 37.01 21.20
C ASP A 438 -54.08 36.05 22.11
N GLY A 439 -53.49 36.61 23.16
CA GLY A 439 -52.42 35.95 23.90
C GLY A 439 -51.18 35.72 23.02
N GLU A 440 -50.68 34.48 22.97
CA GLU A 440 -49.53 34.08 22.14
C GLU A 440 -49.92 33.63 20.72
N LYS A 441 -51.22 33.56 20.44
CA LYS A 441 -51.75 33.04 19.18
C LYS A 441 -52.23 34.17 18.28
N ILE A 442 -52.30 33.87 16.98
CA ILE A 442 -52.77 34.80 15.97
C ILE A 442 -54.19 34.50 15.52
N ARG A 443 -54.90 35.57 15.16
CA ARG A 443 -56.15 35.55 14.40
C ARG A 443 -56.10 36.65 13.34
N LYS A 444 -57.01 36.59 12.36
CA LYS A 444 -57.22 37.73 11.48
C LYS A 444 -57.57 38.97 12.30
N ALA A 445 -56.96 40.08 11.94
CA ALA A 445 -57.19 41.35 12.61
C ALA A 445 -58.52 41.98 12.16
N GLU A 446 -59.20 42.59 13.10
CA GLU A 446 -60.25 43.57 12.85
C GLU A 446 -59.60 44.97 12.89
N PRO A 447 -60.35 46.09 12.93
CA PRO A 447 -59.80 47.41 13.27
C PRO A 447 -59.26 47.49 14.72
N ASP A 448 -58.43 46.52 15.10
CA ASP A 448 -57.75 46.34 16.37
C ASP A 448 -56.69 47.44 16.58
N GLU A 449 -56.42 47.77 17.83
CA GLU A 449 -55.42 48.77 18.21
C GLU A 449 -54.00 48.33 17.84
N TYR A 450 -53.73 47.03 17.95
CA TYR A 450 -52.44 46.44 17.65
C TYR A 450 -52.56 45.48 16.47
N ILE A 451 -51.69 45.65 15.48
CA ILE A 451 -51.55 44.77 14.33
C ILE A 451 -50.16 44.16 14.38
N LEU A 452 -50.09 42.84 14.45
CA LEU A 452 -48.83 42.12 14.55
C LEU A 452 -48.07 42.15 13.23
N GLY A 453 -48.77 41.85 12.14
CA GLY A 453 -48.13 41.54 10.87
C GLY A 453 -49.11 41.14 9.78
N VAL A 454 -48.55 40.64 8.69
CA VAL A 454 -49.31 40.10 7.55
C VAL A 454 -48.87 38.68 7.30
N THR A 455 -49.81 37.75 7.10
CA THR A 455 -49.46 36.38 6.70
C THR A 455 -48.67 36.39 5.39
N SER A 456 -47.45 35.83 5.40
CA SER A 456 -46.49 35.94 4.31
C SER A 456 -46.06 34.57 3.79
N ILE A 457 -45.60 34.54 2.55
CA ILE A 457 -45.02 33.35 1.91
C ILE A 457 -43.75 33.65 1.11
N ASN A 458 -43.36 34.93 1.00
CA ASN A 458 -42.21 35.39 0.22
C ASN A 458 -41.17 36.10 1.11
N TYR A 459 -40.89 35.49 2.26
CA TYR A 459 -39.96 35.99 3.26
C TYR A 459 -38.49 35.72 2.89
N SER A 460 -37.62 36.64 3.29
CA SER A 460 -36.16 36.51 3.21
C SER A 460 -35.60 35.68 4.36
N VAL A 461 -36.17 35.86 5.55
CA VAL A 461 -35.78 35.18 6.79
C VAL A 461 -37.06 34.70 7.46
N LEU A 462 -37.07 33.43 7.86
CA LEU A 462 -38.15 32.83 8.64
C LEU A 462 -37.64 32.41 10.01
N ALA A 463 -37.92 33.24 11.01
CA ALA A 463 -37.60 32.95 12.39
C ALA A 463 -38.69 32.09 13.05
N ASN A 464 -38.33 31.45 14.17
CA ASN A 464 -39.20 30.56 14.94
C ASN A 464 -39.80 29.38 14.14
N SER A 465 -39.18 28.94 13.04
CA SER A 465 -39.67 27.82 12.21
C SER A 465 -39.42 26.44 12.81
N GLY A 466 -38.31 26.27 13.53
CA GLY A 466 -37.94 25.00 14.15
C GLY A 466 -37.60 23.91 13.13
N GLU A 467 -37.01 24.24 11.97
CA GLU A 467 -36.81 23.28 10.88
C GLU A 467 -35.95 22.05 11.23
N LEU A 468 -34.97 22.19 12.13
CA LEU A 468 -33.95 21.17 12.35
C LEU A 468 -34.25 20.22 13.52
N ARG A 469 -35.14 20.59 14.44
CA ARG A 469 -35.46 19.78 15.64
C ARG A 469 -36.70 20.26 16.37
N TRP A 470 -37.23 19.40 17.25
CA TRP A 470 -38.20 19.77 18.28
C TRP A 470 -37.68 20.97 19.07
N LYS A 471 -38.54 21.99 19.25
CA LYS A 471 -38.21 23.23 19.97
C LYS A 471 -37.61 22.94 21.35
N ASP A 472 -38.25 22.04 22.09
CA ASP A 472 -37.90 21.71 23.48
C ASP A 472 -37.14 20.39 23.59
N LYS A 473 -36.41 20.00 22.54
CA LYS A 473 -35.53 18.80 22.56
C LYS A 473 -34.47 18.91 23.66
N TYR A 474 -33.95 20.12 23.87
CA TYR A 474 -32.89 20.40 24.82
C TYR A 474 -33.42 21.31 25.93
N LEU A 475 -32.88 21.14 27.13
CA LEU A 475 -33.18 22.01 28.25
C LEU A 475 -32.62 23.40 27.98
N THR A 476 -33.39 24.44 28.28
CA THR A 476 -32.95 25.83 28.17
C THR A 476 -32.94 26.53 29.53
N ASP A 477 -32.17 27.62 29.64
CA ASP A 477 -32.28 28.53 30.78
C ASP A 477 -33.50 29.46 30.67
N GLU A 478 -33.64 30.38 31.62
CA GLU A 478 -34.75 31.35 31.67
C GLU A 478 -34.80 32.32 30.46
N TRP A 479 -33.72 32.39 29.67
CA TRP A 479 -33.59 33.24 28.48
C TRP A 479 -33.70 32.44 27.17
N GLY A 480 -33.96 31.13 27.24
CA GLY A 480 -34.08 30.25 26.07
C GLY A 480 -32.74 29.75 25.51
N ARG A 481 -31.62 29.96 26.22
CA ARG A 481 -30.31 29.42 25.82
C ARG A 481 -30.22 27.95 26.20
N ILE A 482 -29.71 27.13 25.29
CA ILE A 482 -29.57 25.69 25.52
C ILE A 482 -28.54 25.46 26.62
N GLN A 483 -28.92 24.72 27.64
CA GLN A 483 -28.02 24.25 28.67
C GLN A 483 -27.10 23.17 28.11
N LYS A 484 -25.83 23.26 28.47
CA LYS A 484 -24.79 22.36 28.00
C LYS A 484 -24.09 21.72 29.19
N GLU A 485 -23.64 20.50 28.99
CA GLU A 485 -22.84 19.75 29.94
C GLU A 485 -21.52 19.35 29.31
N GLU A 486 -20.49 19.28 30.15
CA GLU A 486 -19.20 18.69 29.79
C GLU A 486 -19.27 17.19 30.04
N VAL A 487 -19.00 16.40 29.01
CA VAL A 487 -18.96 14.94 29.08
C VAL A 487 -17.55 14.49 28.77
N VAL A 488 -16.96 13.72 29.67
CA VAL A 488 -15.68 13.06 29.44
C VAL A 488 -15.92 11.89 28.50
N ILE A 489 -15.29 11.94 27.33
CA ILE A 489 -15.29 10.88 26.34
C ILE A 489 -14.03 10.05 26.57
N PRO A 490 -14.16 8.75 26.90
CA PRO A 490 -13.01 7.89 27.15
C PRO A 490 -12.15 7.75 25.90
N ALA A 491 -10.88 7.42 26.10
CA ALA A 491 -9.96 7.18 25.00
C ALA A 491 -10.47 6.07 24.04
N GLU A 492 -10.34 6.27 22.74
CA GLU A 492 -10.50 5.21 21.74
C GLU A 492 -9.18 4.46 21.61
N THR A 493 -9.21 3.13 21.71
CA THR A 493 -8.04 2.28 21.51
C THR A 493 -8.24 1.33 20.33
N ASP A 494 -7.15 0.88 19.75
CA ASP A 494 -7.17 -0.28 18.86
C ASP A 494 -7.36 -1.60 19.63
N ASP A 495 -7.40 -2.72 18.90
CA ASP A 495 -7.52 -4.07 19.47
C ASP A 495 -6.30 -4.48 20.33
N ALA A 496 -5.17 -3.78 20.19
CA ALA A 496 -3.95 -3.99 20.97
C ALA A 496 -3.88 -3.12 22.24
N GLY A 497 -4.83 -2.19 22.41
CA GLY A 497 -4.90 -1.27 23.56
C GLY A 497 -4.08 0.02 23.39
N ASN A 498 -3.56 0.29 22.18
CA ASN A 498 -2.91 1.57 21.89
C ASN A 498 -3.96 2.67 21.76
N VAL A 499 -3.70 3.83 22.38
CA VAL A 499 -4.61 4.97 22.32
C VAL A 499 -4.55 5.61 20.94
N LEU A 500 -5.65 5.50 20.19
CA LEU A 500 -5.85 6.15 18.90
C LEU A 500 -6.30 7.60 19.11
N ILE A 501 -7.31 7.80 19.95
CA ILE A 501 -7.82 9.12 20.31
C ILE A 501 -7.78 9.22 21.83
N PRO A 502 -7.06 10.20 22.41
CA PRO A 502 -6.99 10.34 23.85
C PRO A 502 -8.36 10.70 24.43
N GLU A 503 -8.51 10.40 25.72
CA GLU A 503 -9.64 10.90 26.51
C GLU A 503 -9.73 12.42 26.34
N HIS A 504 -10.93 12.92 26.07
CA HIS A 504 -11.18 14.33 25.87
C HIS A 504 -12.57 14.71 26.36
N THR A 505 -12.79 16.00 26.58
CA THR A 505 -14.08 16.52 27.01
C THR A 505 -14.85 17.06 25.82
N GLU A 506 -16.10 16.64 25.68
CA GLU A 506 -17.04 17.23 24.72
C GLU A 506 -18.11 18.05 25.44
N ILE A 507 -18.48 19.19 24.84
CA ILE A 507 -19.60 20.01 25.31
C ILE A 507 -20.85 19.62 24.53
N ARG A 508 -21.82 19.00 25.21
CA ARG A 508 -23.05 18.50 24.59
C ARG A 508 -24.28 19.22 25.15
N PRO A 509 -25.35 19.39 24.35
CA PRO A 509 -26.60 19.97 24.85
C PRO A 509 -27.35 18.97 25.75
N VAL A 510 -27.87 19.45 26.88
CA VAL A 510 -28.61 18.63 27.85
C VAL A 510 -30.00 18.30 27.29
N LEU A 511 -30.35 17.01 27.21
CA LEU A 511 -31.68 16.58 26.75
C LEU A 511 -32.76 16.99 27.76
N ASN A 512 -33.89 17.46 27.24
CA ASN A 512 -35.07 17.71 28.06
C ASN A 512 -35.67 16.36 28.52
N PRO A 513 -35.86 16.10 29.83
CA PRO A 513 -36.46 14.86 30.32
C PRO A 513 -37.87 14.57 29.77
N ASP A 514 -38.60 15.61 29.37
CA ASP A 514 -39.94 15.49 28.78
C ASP A 514 -39.90 15.15 27.28
N TRP A 515 -38.72 15.19 26.64
CA TRP A 515 -38.57 14.84 25.23
C TRP A 515 -38.65 13.33 25.02
N ASN A 516 -39.51 12.92 24.08
CA ASN A 516 -39.70 11.53 23.71
C ASN A 516 -39.14 11.24 22.31
N SER A 517 -38.07 10.43 22.25
CA SER A 517 -37.38 10.05 21.01
C SER A 517 -38.21 9.18 20.06
N THR A 518 -39.30 8.57 20.52
CA THR A 518 -40.18 7.73 19.69
C THR A 518 -41.17 8.52 18.85
N LEU A 519 -41.38 9.81 19.16
CA LEU A 519 -42.30 10.67 18.43
C LEU A 519 -41.60 11.31 17.22
N THR A 520 -42.21 11.17 16.05
CA THR A 520 -41.72 11.83 14.83
C THR A 520 -41.91 13.34 14.92
N TYR A 521 -40.85 14.10 14.62
CA TYR A 521 -40.92 15.55 14.53
C TYR A 521 -41.56 16.02 13.23
N ILE A 522 -42.47 16.98 13.30
CA ILE A 522 -42.95 17.71 12.13
C ILE A 522 -42.64 19.20 12.36
N PRO A 523 -41.72 19.81 11.56
CA PRO A 523 -41.44 21.24 11.63
C PRO A 523 -42.68 22.10 11.51
N ARG A 524 -42.68 23.28 12.14
CA ARG A 524 -43.85 24.17 12.16
C ARG A 524 -44.36 24.49 10.77
N LEU A 525 -43.47 24.69 9.81
CA LEU A 525 -43.85 25.00 8.43
C LEU A 525 -44.70 23.91 7.75
N ARG A 526 -44.66 22.68 8.27
CA ARG A 526 -45.45 21.54 7.80
C ARG A 526 -46.70 21.26 8.65
N ARG A 527 -47.01 22.11 9.63
CA ARG A 527 -48.18 21.98 10.50
C ARG A 527 -49.21 23.05 10.17
N THR A 528 -50.49 22.66 10.11
CA THR A 528 -51.58 23.52 9.62
C THR A 528 -51.85 24.72 10.52
N GLU A 529 -51.60 24.58 11.82
CA GLU A 529 -51.83 25.59 12.84
C GLU A 529 -50.71 26.64 12.93
N TRP A 530 -49.62 26.53 12.16
CA TRP A 530 -48.53 27.50 12.16
C TRP A 530 -48.45 28.28 10.85
N VAL A 531 -48.38 29.61 10.96
CA VAL A 531 -48.41 30.51 9.81
C VAL A 531 -47.23 31.48 9.87
N PRO A 532 -46.49 31.68 8.76
CA PRO A 532 -45.49 32.74 8.68
C PRO A 532 -46.18 34.10 8.66
N VAL A 533 -45.77 34.99 9.54
CA VAL A 533 -46.25 36.37 9.63
C VAL A 533 -45.08 37.30 9.33
N GLY A 534 -45.15 38.01 8.23
CA GLY A 534 -44.22 39.08 7.89
C GLY A 534 -44.41 40.26 8.82
N LEU A 535 -43.36 40.59 9.56
CA LEU A 535 -43.32 41.63 10.58
C LEU A 535 -42.66 42.91 10.07
N LEU A 536 -41.95 42.84 8.94
CA LEU A 536 -41.26 43.95 8.33
C LEU A 536 -40.97 43.64 6.86
N GLY A 537 -41.20 44.59 5.96
CA GLY A 537 -40.77 44.49 4.56
C GLY A 537 -41.84 44.85 3.53
N GLN A 538 -41.57 44.51 2.27
CA GLN A 538 -42.53 44.71 1.18
C GLN A 538 -43.44 43.49 1.07
N ILE A 539 -44.67 43.60 1.58
CA ILE A 539 -45.59 42.46 1.71
C ILE A 539 -46.83 42.67 0.86
N LEU A 540 -47.24 41.61 0.17
CA LEU A 540 -48.51 41.58 -0.54
C LEU A 540 -49.66 41.37 0.44
N VAL A 541 -50.64 42.28 0.43
CA VAL A 541 -51.86 42.19 1.24
C VAL A 541 -53.09 42.14 0.36
N ARG A 542 -54.12 41.49 0.88
CA ARG A 542 -55.48 41.53 0.35
C ARG A 542 -56.11 42.87 0.70
N HIS A 543 -56.88 43.44 -0.22
CA HIS A 543 -57.57 44.71 0.01
C HIS A 543 -58.98 44.72 -0.59
N ASP A 544 -59.81 45.64 -0.11
CA ASP A 544 -61.26 45.74 -0.42
C ASP A 544 -61.58 46.53 -1.71
N GLY A 545 -60.58 46.87 -2.52
CA GLY A 545 -60.73 47.74 -3.70
C GLY A 545 -60.40 49.22 -3.47
N THR A 546 -60.48 49.73 -2.23
CA THR A 546 -60.45 51.18 -1.94
C THR A 546 -59.04 51.78 -1.88
N CYS A 547 -58.03 50.97 -1.55
CA CYS A 547 -56.64 51.41 -1.36
C CYS A 547 -56.01 51.97 -2.65
N GLN A 548 -55.43 53.18 -2.58
CA GLN A 548 -54.79 53.83 -3.73
C GLN A 548 -53.26 53.81 -3.64
N VAL A 549 -52.59 53.61 -4.77
CA VAL A 549 -51.12 53.75 -4.86
C VAL A 549 -50.72 55.14 -4.41
N ASN A 550 -49.63 55.24 -3.62
CA ASN A 550 -49.20 56.46 -2.93
C ASN A 550 -50.09 56.94 -1.78
N GLY A 551 -51.23 56.30 -1.54
CA GLY A 551 -52.04 56.48 -0.34
C GLY A 551 -51.61 55.57 0.81
N TYR A 552 -52.45 55.52 1.83
CA TYR A 552 -52.29 54.65 2.98
C TYR A 552 -53.47 53.68 3.07
N CYS A 553 -53.22 52.52 3.65
CA CYS A 553 -54.25 51.59 4.07
C CYS A 553 -54.12 51.26 5.56
N SER A 554 -55.26 50.99 6.18
CA SER A 554 -55.39 50.43 7.52
C SER A 554 -56.03 49.05 7.42
N VAL A 555 -56.09 48.35 8.54
CA VAL A 555 -56.82 47.09 8.66
C VAL A 555 -58.32 47.38 8.72
N GLY A 556 -59.05 46.81 7.77
CA GLY A 556 -60.51 46.74 7.76
C GLY A 556 -61.01 45.44 8.38
N ASN A 557 -62.22 45.02 8.03
CA ASN A 557 -62.79 43.79 8.57
C ASN A 557 -62.12 42.54 7.97
N ASP A 558 -62.10 41.43 8.72
CA ASP A 558 -61.57 40.12 8.30
C ASP A 558 -60.10 40.18 7.82
N GLY A 559 -59.29 41.08 8.39
CA GLY A 559 -57.87 41.22 8.09
C GLY A 559 -57.58 41.74 6.68
N ILE A 560 -58.52 42.43 6.04
CA ILE A 560 -58.39 42.97 4.68
C ILE A 560 -58.02 44.46 4.74
N ALA A 561 -57.05 44.90 3.92
CA ALA A 561 -56.71 46.32 3.84
C ALA A 561 -57.87 47.17 3.30
N THR A 562 -58.10 48.31 3.95
CA THR A 562 -59.02 49.36 3.51
C THR A 562 -58.30 50.71 3.47
N ALA A 563 -58.75 51.63 2.61
CA ALA A 563 -58.14 52.94 2.48
C ALA A 563 -58.22 53.73 3.79
N ALA A 564 -57.12 54.39 4.15
CA ALA A 564 -57.04 55.20 5.36
C ALA A 564 -56.19 56.46 5.12
N LEU A 565 -56.31 57.43 6.04
CA LEU A 565 -55.50 58.65 6.00
C LEU A 565 -54.06 58.42 6.49
N ASN A 566 -53.86 57.36 7.26
CA ASN A 566 -52.60 56.93 7.86
C ASN A 566 -52.55 55.39 7.92
N GLY A 567 -51.42 54.81 8.32
CA GLY A 567 -51.20 53.36 8.37
C GLY A 567 -50.08 52.92 7.43
N TYR A 568 -50.32 51.85 6.68
CA TYR A 568 -49.32 51.24 5.81
C TYR A 568 -49.31 51.89 4.43
N ARG A 569 -48.11 52.21 3.92
CA ARG A 569 -47.95 52.86 2.62
C ARG A 569 -48.21 51.85 1.50
N VAL A 570 -49.12 52.21 0.57
CA VAL A 570 -49.38 51.41 -0.63
C VAL A 570 -48.35 51.75 -1.71
N LEU A 571 -47.50 50.78 -2.06
CA LEU A 571 -46.42 50.94 -3.03
C LEU A 571 -46.88 50.65 -4.45
N LYS A 572 -47.67 49.59 -4.64
CA LYS A 572 -48.10 49.11 -5.95
C LYS A 572 -49.44 48.40 -5.84
N ARG A 573 -50.30 48.56 -6.83
CA ARG A 573 -51.45 47.68 -7.02
C ARG A 573 -51.05 46.54 -7.95
N VAL A 574 -51.25 45.30 -7.50
CA VAL A 574 -50.88 44.11 -8.27
C VAL A 574 -52.06 43.64 -9.11
N ASN A 575 -53.25 43.56 -8.52
CA ASN A 575 -54.52 43.27 -9.18
C ASN A 575 -55.68 43.86 -8.37
N ASP A 576 -56.92 43.48 -8.69
CA ASP A 576 -58.13 44.00 -8.04
C ASP A 576 -58.28 43.60 -6.57
N THR A 577 -57.54 42.58 -6.14
CA THR A 577 -57.64 42.00 -4.80
C THR A 577 -56.35 42.12 -3.99
N GLN A 578 -55.24 42.54 -4.61
CA GLN A 578 -53.92 42.57 -3.99
C GLN A 578 -53.18 43.88 -4.24
N ILE A 579 -52.60 44.40 -3.16
CA ILE A 579 -51.68 45.53 -3.18
C ILE A 579 -50.38 45.12 -2.49
N LEU A 580 -49.28 45.74 -2.91
CA LEU A 580 -48.00 45.68 -2.22
C LEU A 580 -47.92 46.86 -1.26
N ILE A 581 -47.67 46.58 0.00
CA ILE A 581 -47.45 47.58 1.04
C ILE A 581 -46.03 47.51 1.58
N LEU A 582 -45.58 48.60 2.20
CA LEU A 582 -44.42 48.57 3.08
C LEU A 582 -44.92 48.42 4.53
N PHE A 583 -44.76 47.22 5.08
CA PHE A 583 -45.06 46.91 6.49
C PHE A 583 -43.84 47.29 7.34
N ARG A 584 -44.07 47.99 8.46
CA ARG A 584 -43.03 48.66 9.26
C ARG A 584 -43.31 48.52 10.74
#